data_AF-A0AAJ6ZXU6-F1
#
_entry.id   AF-A0AAJ6ZXU6-F1
#
_cell.length_a   1.000
_cell.length_b   1.000
_cell.length_c   1.000
_cell.angle_alpha   90.00
_cell.angle_beta   90.00
_cell.angle_gamma   90.00
#
_symmetry.space_group_name_H-M   'P 1'
#
loop_
_entity.id
_entity.type
_entity.pdbx_description
1 polymer ?
#
loop_
_entity_poly.entity_id
_entity_poly.type
_entity_poly.pdbx_seq_one_letter_code
_entity_poly.pdbx_strand_id
1 'polypeptide(L)'
;MLRESLAKRTFIYNLPFDWLESALNVLLDMGVSSERILRDLWVLKYHPKTIHERLQKVKILGVDTLYPWMVRCTEQILNRYIEILQETKNILGENQSTHVYLANRLNVSPKDVEKMCEKVPALRTIRVTKLKSFLDFLISEGFAIEDIARRPRVLTASQKTVKERLQKLRRLGLKEINLNAVSRSKKDFKKYFASLESVSIQN
;
A
#
# COMPACT_ATOMS: atom_id res chain seq x y z
N MET A 1 -30.40 -2.09 7.18
CA MET A 1 -29.16 -2.37 6.41
C MET A 1 -29.39 -2.69 4.92
N LEU A 2 -29.97 -3.84 4.51
CA LEU A 2 -30.18 -4.14 3.06
C LEU A 2 -31.07 -3.10 2.35
N ARG A 3 -32.23 -2.78 2.96
CA ARG A 3 -33.17 -1.76 2.44
C ARG A 3 -32.51 -0.40 2.23
N GLU A 4 -31.67 0.04 3.17
CA GLU A 4 -30.93 1.30 3.07
C GLU A 4 -29.84 1.28 1.98
N SER A 5 -29.13 0.16 1.82
CA SER A 5 -28.11 0.00 0.78
C SER A 5 -28.73 0.06 -0.62
N LEU A 6 -29.89 -0.58 -0.81
CA LEU A 6 -30.64 -0.57 -2.08
C LEU A 6 -31.27 0.79 -2.35
N ALA A 7 -31.90 1.41 -1.35
CA ALA A 7 -32.55 2.72 -1.49
C ALA A 7 -31.59 3.84 -1.93
N LYS A 8 -30.32 3.76 -1.52
CA LYS A 8 -29.26 4.70 -1.94
C LYS A 8 -28.75 4.47 -3.37
N ARG A 9 -29.22 3.44 -4.08
CA ARG A 9 -28.73 3.04 -5.40
C ARG A 9 -29.90 2.85 -6.36
N THR A 10 -30.51 3.96 -6.73
CA THR A 10 -31.73 4.01 -7.56
C THR A 10 -31.61 3.29 -8.89
N PHE A 11 -30.39 3.19 -9.46
CA PHE A 11 -30.17 2.48 -10.72
C PHE A 11 -30.62 1.01 -10.69
N ILE A 12 -30.61 0.38 -9.50
CA ILE A 12 -30.94 -1.04 -9.34
C ILE A 12 -32.40 -1.28 -9.74
N TYR A 13 -33.29 -0.34 -9.41
CA TYR A 13 -34.71 -0.42 -9.77
C TYR A 13 -34.97 -0.30 -11.27
N ASN A 14 -33.96 0.12 -12.05
CA ASN A 14 -34.06 0.23 -13.51
C ASN A 14 -33.47 -0.98 -14.25
N LEU A 15 -32.91 -1.96 -13.52
CA LEU A 15 -32.38 -3.18 -14.14
C LEU A 15 -33.49 -4.23 -14.25
N PRO A 16 -33.59 -4.96 -15.38
CA PRO A 16 -34.45 -6.12 -15.47
C PRO A 16 -34.13 -7.14 -14.37
N PHE A 17 -35.15 -7.80 -13.83
CA PHE A 17 -34.97 -8.79 -12.78
C PHE A 17 -34.01 -9.91 -13.21
N ASP A 18 -34.22 -10.49 -14.39
CA ASP A 18 -33.37 -11.56 -14.95
C ASP A 18 -31.91 -11.14 -15.10
N TRP A 19 -31.66 -9.87 -15.45
CA TRP A 19 -30.30 -9.32 -15.52
C TRP A 19 -29.64 -9.28 -14.15
N LEU A 20 -30.38 -8.77 -13.15
CA LEU A 20 -29.89 -8.63 -11.79
C LEU A 20 -29.64 -10.01 -11.15
N GLU A 21 -30.59 -10.93 -11.32
CA GLU A 21 -30.50 -12.31 -10.84
C GLU A 21 -29.30 -13.03 -11.46
N SER A 22 -29.18 -13.03 -12.78
CA SER A 22 -28.07 -13.69 -13.47
C SER A 22 -26.71 -13.09 -13.11
N ALA A 23 -26.60 -11.77 -12.98
CA ALA A 23 -25.36 -11.11 -12.57
C ALA A 23 -25.00 -11.46 -11.12
N LEU A 24 -25.98 -11.51 -10.22
CA LEU A 24 -25.79 -11.88 -8.83
C LEU A 24 -25.37 -13.35 -8.68
N ASN A 25 -26.03 -14.26 -9.38
CA ASN A 25 -25.71 -15.68 -9.36
C ASN A 25 -24.26 -15.93 -9.81
N VAL A 26 -23.81 -15.31 -10.91
CA VAL A 26 -22.41 -15.41 -11.36
C VAL A 26 -21.42 -14.93 -10.30
N LEU A 27 -21.71 -13.83 -9.58
CA LEU A 27 -20.82 -13.33 -8.52
C LEU A 27 -20.72 -14.33 -7.36
N LEU A 28 -21.85 -14.90 -6.94
CA LEU A 28 -21.93 -15.86 -5.85
C LEU A 28 -21.25 -17.19 -6.24
N ASP A 29 -21.51 -17.69 -7.45
CA ASP A 29 -20.90 -18.91 -7.99
C ASP A 29 -19.38 -18.80 -8.13
N MET A 30 -18.89 -17.59 -8.47
CA MET A 30 -17.45 -17.30 -8.49
C MET A 30 -16.84 -17.17 -7.10
N GLY A 31 -17.63 -17.16 -6.02
CA GLY A 31 -17.17 -17.08 -4.63
C GLY A 31 -17.00 -15.65 -4.11
N VAL A 32 -17.62 -14.64 -4.73
CA VAL A 32 -17.62 -13.27 -4.20
C VAL A 32 -18.60 -13.20 -3.02
N SER A 33 -18.13 -12.75 -1.84
CA SER A 33 -19.00 -12.71 -0.66
C SER A 33 -20.14 -11.69 -0.79
N SER A 34 -21.31 -12.04 -0.26
CA SER A 34 -22.51 -11.21 -0.26
C SER A 34 -22.25 -9.82 0.35
N GLU A 35 -21.48 -9.73 1.44
CA GLU A 35 -21.13 -8.47 2.08
C GLU A 35 -20.35 -7.54 1.15
N ARG A 36 -19.49 -8.10 0.29
CA ARG A 36 -18.70 -7.31 -0.68
C ARG A 36 -19.57 -6.83 -1.82
N ILE A 37 -20.46 -7.69 -2.31
CA ILE A 37 -21.43 -7.34 -3.35
C ILE A 37 -22.31 -6.18 -2.86
N LEU A 38 -22.86 -6.28 -1.64
CA LEU A 38 -23.71 -5.25 -1.05
C LEU A 38 -23.01 -3.90 -0.88
N ARG A 39 -21.68 -3.90 -0.67
CA ARG A 39 -20.88 -2.66 -0.57
C ARG A 39 -20.59 -2.02 -1.93
N ASP A 40 -20.66 -2.79 -3.03
CA ASP A 40 -20.37 -2.32 -4.38
C ASP A 40 -21.36 -2.87 -5.42
N LEU A 41 -22.63 -2.49 -5.26
CA LEU A 41 -23.73 -2.93 -6.13
C LEU A 41 -23.55 -2.50 -7.60
N TRP A 42 -22.67 -1.53 -7.89
CA TRP A 42 -22.41 -1.07 -9.26
C TRP A 42 -21.90 -2.17 -10.19
N VAL A 43 -21.36 -3.26 -9.64
CA VAL A 43 -20.97 -4.44 -10.42
C VAL A 43 -22.15 -5.08 -11.16
N LEU A 44 -23.38 -4.95 -10.62
CA LEU A 44 -24.59 -5.53 -11.21
C LEU A 44 -25.01 -4.83 -12.52
N LYS A 45 -24.39 -3.70 -12.88
CA LYS A 45 -24.58 -3.08 -14.21
C LYS A 45 -23.87 -3.82 -15.33
N TYR A 46 -22.96 -4.73 -15.00
CA TYR A 46 -22.17 -5.46 -16.00
C TYR A 46 -22.88 -6.74 -16.40
N HIS A 47 -22.72 -7.12 -17.67
CA HIS A 47 -23.33 -8.34 -18.20
C HIS A 47 -22.78 -9.58 -17.46
N PRO A 48 -23.60 -10.59 -17.13
CA PRO A 48 -23.16 -11.80 -16.43
C PRO A 48 -21.93 -12.46 -17.06
N LYS A 49 -21.92 -12.57 -18.40
CA LYS A 49 -20.76 -13.02 -19.19
C LYS A 49 -19.48 -12.24 -18.89
N THR A 50 -19.53 -10.91 -18.87
CA THR A 50 -18.38 -10.04 -18.57
C THR A 50 -17.89 -10.21 -17.13
N ILE A 51 -18.81 -10.35 -16.17
CA ILE A 51 -18.47 -10.65 -14.78
C ILE A 51 -17.71 -11.96 -14.70
N HIS A 52 -18.25 -13.02 -15.31
CA HIS A 52 -17.66 -14.36 -15.30
C HIS A 52 -16.27 -14.37 -15.93
N GLU A 53 -16.13 -13.95 -17.18
CA GLU A 53 -14.85 -13.97 -17.92
C GLU A 53 -13.76 -13.20 -17.16
N ARG A 54 -14.12 -12.03 -16.62
CA ARG A 54 -13.17 -11.17 -15.89
C ARG A 54 -12.75 -11.79 -14.56
N LEU A 55 -13.69 -12.34 -13.79
CA LEU A 55 -13.37 -12.98 -12.51
C LEU A 55 -12.62 -14.31 -12.70
N GLN A 56 -12.96 -15.07 -13.74
CA GLN A 56 -12.25 -16.30 -14.11
C GLN A 56 -10.79 -15.99 -14.47
N LYS A 57 -10.54 -14.97 -15.29
CA LYS A 57 -9.18 -14.49 -15.59
C LYS A 57 -8.40 -14.16 -14.32
N VAL A 58 -9.02 -13.44 -13.39
CA VAL A 58 -8.39 -13.06 -12.11
C VAL A 58 -8.05 -14.28 -11.25
N LYS A 59 -8.94 -15.27 -11.21
CA LYS A 59 -8.72 -16.52 -10.48
C LYS A 59 -7.56 -17.35 -11.07
N ILE A 60 -7.47 -17.44 -12.40
CA ILE A 60 -6.36 -18.11 -13.10
C ILE A 60 -5.02 -17.46 -12.78
N LEU A 61 -5.00 -16.13 -12.58
CA LEU A 61 -3.80 -15.37 -12.20
C LEU A 61 -3.40 -15.53 -10.72
N GLY A 62 -4.05 -16.44 -9.98
CA GLY A 62 -3.70 -16.80 -8.61
C GLY A 62 -4.28 -15.87 -7.54
N VAL A 63 -5.36 -15.15 -7.86
CA VAL A 63 -6.09 -14.35 -6.88
C VAL A 63 -7.24 -15.18 -6.30
N ASP A 64 -7.07 -15.67 -5.08
CA ASP A 64 -8.07 -16.52 -4.43
C ASP A 64 -9.30 -15.73 -3.99
N THR A 65 -9.09 -14.50 -3.54
CA THR A 65 -10.14 -13.67 -2.95
C THR A 65 -10.65 -12.63 -3.95
N LEU A 66 -11.85 -12.85 -4.48
CA LEU A 66 -12.46 -12.01 -5.50
C LEU A 66 -13.26 -10.84 -4.92
N TYR A 67 -13.36 -9.75 -5.69
CA TYR A 67 -14.06 -8.53 -5.30
C TYR A 67 -14.82 -7.90 -6.47
N PRO A 68 -15.96 -7.23 -6.23
CA PRO A 68 -16.74 -6.55 -7.27
C PRO A 68 -15.95 -5.51 -8.08
N TRP A 69 -15.06 -4.74 -7.44
CA TRP A 69 -14.27 -3.71 -8.12
C TRP A 69 -13.35 -4.28 -9.21
N MET A 70 -12.96 -5.55 -9.12
CA MET A 70 -12.11 -6.22 -10.12
C MET A 70 -12.81 -6.33 -11.48
N VAL A 71 -14.14 -6.40 -11.46
CA VAL A 71 -14.94 -6.40 -12.69
C VAL A 71 -14.97 -5.00 -13.32
N ARG A 72 -15.03 -3.96 -12.48
CA ARG A 72 -15.29 -2.59 -12.93
C ARG A 72 -14.04 -1.79 -13.29
N CYS A 73 -12.89 -2.18 -12.75
CA CYS A 73 -11.65 -1.45 -12.94
C CYS A 73 -11.09 -1.63 -14.36
N THR A 74 -10.13 -0.80 -14.74
CA THR A 74 -9.41 -0.97 -16.01
C THR A 74 -8.39 -2.12 -15.92
N GLU A 75 -7.95 -2.64 -17.07
CA GLU A 75 -6.88 -3.66 -17.11
C GLU A 75 -5.60 -3.17 -16.41
N GLN A 76 -5.23 -1.90 -16.56
CA GLN A 76 -4.02 -1.36 -15.92
C GLN A 76 -4.10 -1.44 -14.39
N ILE A 77 -5.26 -1.11 -13.80
CA ILE A 77 -5.47 -1.21 -12.35
C ILE A 77 -5.43 -2.67 -11.90
N LEU A 78 -6.06 -3.56 -12.66
CA LEU A 78 -6.10 -4.98 -12.34
C LEU A 78 -4.70 -5.62 -12.41
N ASN A 79 -3.96 -5.37 -13.49
CA ASN A 79 -2.59 -5.87 -13.66
C ASN A 79 -1.69 -5.35 -12.53
N ARG A 80 -1.80 -4.07 -12.19
CA ARG A 80 -1.01 -3.49 -11.09
C ARG A 80 -1.32 -4.16 -9.75
N TYR A 81 -2.58 -4.51 -9.48
CA TYR A 81 -2.96 -5.24 -8.27
C TYR A 81 -2.32 -6.64 -8.23
N ILE A 82 -2.37 -7.37 -9.35
CA ILE A 82 -1.81 -8.71 -9.47
C ILE A 82 -0.29 -8.69 -9.30
N GLU A 83 0.39 -7.74 -9.93
CA GLU A 83 1.83 -7.52 -9.74
C GLU A 83 2.18 -7.33 -8.26
N ILE A 84 1.45 -6.46 -7.55
CA ILE A 84 1.69 -6.21 -6.12
C ILE A 84 1.44 -7.48 -5.29
N LEU A 85 0.42 -8.27 -5.62
CA LEU A 85 0.12 -9.51 -4.92
C LEU A 85 1.24 -10.53 -5.10
N GLN A 86 1.70 -10.72 -6.34
CA GLN A 86 2.82 -11.60 -6.67
C GLN A 86 4.11 -11.13 -6.00
N GLU A 87 4.43 -9.83 -6.06
CA GLU A 87 5.59 -9.27 -5.38
C GLU A 87 5.51 -9.46 -3.86
N THR A 88 4.33 -9.26 -3.27
CA THR A 88 4.09 -9.51 -1.84
C THR A 88 4.37 -10.97 -1.48
N LYS A 89 3.86 -11.93 -2.28
CA LYS A 89 4.10 -13.36 -2.08
C LYS A 89 5.58 -13.71 -2.23
N ASN A 90 6.27 -13.13 -3.21
CA ASN A 90 7.69 -13.35 -3.43
C ASN A 90 8.55 -12.81 -2.26
N ILE A 91 8.15 -11.69 -1.65
CA ILE A 91 8.88 -11.09 -0.54
C ILE A 91 8.65 -11.84 0.77
N LEU A 92 7.41 -12.22 1.06
CA LEU A 92 7.01 -12.85 2.32
C LEU A 92 7.15 -14.37 2.32
N GLY A 93 7.26 -14.98 1.14
CA GLY A 93 7.14 -16.43 0.99
C GLY A 93 5.75 -16.91 1.44
N GLU A 94 5.67 -18.18 1.83
CA GLU A 94 4.38 -18.79 2.15
C GLU A 94 3.80 -18.36 3.50
N ASN A 95 4.62 -17.88 4.45
CA ASN A 95 4.17 -17.74 5.85
C ASN A 95 4.79 -16.59 6.65
N GLN A 96 5.45 -15.60 6.04
CA GLN A 96 5.93 -14.45 6.81
C GLN A 96 4.92 -13.30 6.77
N SER A 97 4.67 -12.68 7.92
CA SER A 97 3.96 -11.41 7.97
C SER A 97 4.91 -10.25 7.63
N THR A 98 4.36 -9.11 7.20
CA THR A 98 5.14 -7.86 7.05
C THR A 98 5.92 -7.51 8.33
N HIS A 99 5.36 -7.85 9.48
CA HIS A 99 5.97 -7.62 10.80
C HIS A 99 7.23 -8.47 11.01
N VAL A 100 7.14 -9.76 10.73
CA VAL A 100 8.29 -10.70 10.79
C VAL A 100 9.34 -10.32 9.74
N TYR A 101 8.90 -9.97 8.53
CA TYR A 101 9.79 -9.48 7.49
C TYR A 101 10.60 -8.27 7.94
N LEU A 102 9.94 -7.26 8.53
CA LEU A 102 10.61 -6.06 9.02
C LEU A 102 11.61 -6.38 10.14
N ALA A 103 11.24 -7.27 11.07
CA ALA A 103 12.12 -7.71 12.16
C ALA A 103 13.41 -8.32 11.62
N ASN A 104 13.28 -9.27 10.68
CA ASN A 104 14.41 -9.93 10.04
C ASN A 104 15.28 -8.95 9.25
N ARG A 105 14.66 -8.07 8.46
CA ARG A 105 15.37 -7.06 7.66
C ARG A 105 16.12 -6.04 8.50
N LEU A 106 15.64 -5.75 9.70
CA LEU A 106 16.27 -4.81 10.62
C LEU A 106 17.16 -5.47 11.67
N ASN A 107 17.32 -6.80 11.63
CA ASN A 107 18.05 -7.58 12.63
C ASN A 107 17.59 -7.26 14.07
N VAL A 108 16.28 -7.19 14.28
CA VAL A 108 15.65 -6.94 15.59
C VAL A 108 14.60 -8.00 15.90
N SER A 109 14.16 -8.07 17.16
CA SER A 109 13.07 -8.98 17.52
C SER A 109 11.71 -8.47 17.01
N PRO A 110 10.72 -9.36 16.77
CA PRO A 110 9.35 -8.95 16.50
C PRO A 110 8.73 -8.07 17.59
N LYS A 111 9.18 -8.23 18.86
CA LYS A 111 8.76 -7.39 19.98
C LYS A 111 9.27 -5.95 19.84
N ASP A 112 10.45 -5.77 19.27
CA ASP A 112 10.99 -4.43 19.03
C ASP A 112 10.26 -3.74 17.88
N VAL A 113 9.91 -4.48 16.82
CA VAL A 113 9.03 -3.95 15.75
C VAL A 113 7.68 -3.54 16.33
N GLU A 114 7.13 -4.29 17.28
CA GLU A 114 5.87 -3.92 17.93
C GLU A 114 5.99 -2.58 18.68
N LYS A 115 7.07 -2.38 19.44
CA LYS A 115 7.38 -1.09 20.07
C LYS A 115 7.58 0.04 19.05
N MET A 116 8.17 -0.25 17.88
CA MET A 116 8.29 0.73 16.80
C MET A 116 6.90 1.14 16.28
N CYS A 117 6.00 0.18 16.11
CA CYS A 117 4.62 0.38 15.68
C CYS A 117 3.78 1.14 16.73
N GLU A 118 4.03 0.96 18.03
CA GLU A 118 3.40 1.76 19.09
C GLU A 118 3.82 3.24 18.99
N LYS A 119 5.13 3.50 18.79
CA LYS A 119 5.66 4.86 18.62
C LYS A 119 5.26 5.50 17.29
N VAL A 120 5.10 4.68 16.26
CA VAL A 120 4.78 5.11 14.90
C VAL A 120 3.69 4.21 14.31
N PRO A 121 2.41 4.43 14.65
CA PRO A 121 1.29 3.57 14.25
C PRO A 121 1.14 3.38 12.74
N ALA A 122 1.55 4.38 11.95
CA ALA A 122 1.52 4.31 10.49
C ALA A 122 2.39 3.19 9.90
N LEU A 123 3.36 2.62 10.64
CA LEU A 123 4.16 1.49 10.18
C LEU A 123 3.33 0.23 9.93
N ARG A 124 2.27 0.01 10.73
CA ARG A 124 1.43 -1.20 10.65
C ARG A 124 0.70 -1.35 9.32
N THR A 125 0.48 -0.24 8.61
CA THR A 125 -0.30 -0.22 7.37
C THR A 125 0.56 -0.19 6.11
N ILE A 126 1.89 -0.16 6.27
CA ILE A 126 2.81 -0.12 5.13
C ILE A 126 2.84 -1.50 4.46
N ARG A 127 2.62 -1.51 3.14
CA ARG A 127 2.74 -2.72 2.33
C ARG A 127 4.20 -3.19 2.30
N VAL A 128 4.42 -4.50 2.38
CA VAL A 128 5.75 -5.09 2.38
C VAL A 128 6.58 -4.72 1.13
N THR A 129 5.95 -4.61 -0.04
CA THR A 129 6.61 -4.21 -1.30
C THR A 129 7.23 -2.82 -1.19
N LYS A 130 6.47 -1.86 -0.65
CA LYS A 130 6.96 -0.51 -0.36
C LYS A 130 8.05 -0.52 0.70
N LEU A 131 7.87 -1.31 1.76
CA LEU A 131 8.83 -1.41 2.85
C LEU A 131 10.17 -1.96 2.37
N LYS A 132 10.16 -3.05 1.58
CA LYS A 132 11.34 -3.64 0.95
C LYS A 132 12.06 -2.60 0.11
N SER A 133 11.36 -1.99 -0.86
CA SER A 133 11.95 -1.00 -1.77
C SER A 133 12.59 0.17 -0.99
N PHE A 134 11.93 0.61 0.09
CA PHE A 134 12.42 1.74 0.88
C PHE A 134 13.61 1.37 1.77
N LEU A 135 13.63 0.17 2.35
CA LEU A 135 14.78 -0.35 3.10
C LEU A 135 16.00 -0.54 2.19
N ASP A 136 15.81 -1.16 1.02
CA ASP A 136 16.87 -1.35 0.02
C ASP A 136 17.46 0.01 -0.40
N PHE A 137 16.59 1.01 -0.60
CA PHE A 137 17.02 2.39 -0.87
C PHE A 137 17.86 2.97 0.28
N LEU A 138 17.39 2.93 1.53
CA LEU A 138 18.15 3.52 2.65
C LEU A 138 19.52 2.83 2.85
N ILE A 139 19.57 1.50 2.71
CA ILE A 139 20.83 0.75 2.78
C ILE A 139 21.76 1.17 1.64
N SER A 140 21.25 1.29 0.41
CA SER A 140 22.06 1.75 -0.74
C SER A 140 22.56 3.19 -0.59
N GLU A 141 21.87 4.01 0.19
CA GLU A 141 22.27 5.38 0.53
C GLU A 141 23.31 5.44 1.66
N GLY A 142 23.75 4.28 2.18
CA GLY A 142 24.79 4.13 3.19
C GLY A 142 24.30 4.09 4.63
N PHE A 143 22.99 3.98 4.88
CA PHE A 143 22.46 3.93 6.25
C PHE A 143 22.61 2.53 6.85
N ALA A 144 23.20 2.47 8.04
CA ALA A 144 23.27 1.25 8.83
C ALA A 144 21.88 0.80 9.28
N ILE A 145 21.68 -0.52 9.35
CA ILE A 145 20.39 -1.13 9.68
C ILE A 145 19.93 -0.70 11.07
N GLU A 146 20.85 -0.62 12.02
CA GLU A 146 20.62 -0.23 13.41
C GLU A 146 20.10 1.22 13.49
N ASP A 147 20.59 2.10 12.62
CA ASP A 147 20.15 3.49 12.57
C ASP A 147 18.74 3.65 12.02
N ILE A 148 18.38 2.82 11.03
CA ILE A 148 17.02 2.75 10.50
C ILE A 148 16.07 2.22 11.59
N ALA A 149 16.46 1.14 12.29
CA ALA A 149 15.68 0.55 13.36
C ALA A 149 15.43 1.52 14.52
N ARG A 150 16.42 2.34 14.89
CA ARG A 150 16.29 3.39 15.92
C ARG A 150 15.38 4.55 15.47
N ARG A 151 15.20 4.76 14.16
CA ARG A 151 14.49 5.92 13.58
C ARG A 151 13.42 5.48 12.57
N PRO A 152 12.47 4.64 12.97
CA PRO A 152 11.58 3.95 12.04
C PRO A 152 10.57 4.89 11.36
N ARG A 153 10.41 6.12 11.88
CA ARG A 153 9.56 7.16 11.27
C ARG A 153 9.95 7.46 9.82
N VAL A 154 11.21 7.29 9.44
CA VAL A 154 11.64 7.50 8.05
C VAL A 154 10.89 6.60 7.07
N LEU A 155 10.54 5.37 7.48
CA LEU A 155 9.85 4.39 6.65
C LEU A 155 8.40 4.80 6.35
N THR A 156 7.83 5.70 7.15
CA THR A 156 6.48 6.25 6.93
C THR A 156 6.44 7.40 5.94
N ALA A 157 7.59 8.01 5.65
CA ALA A 157 7.68 9.06 4.64
C ALA A 157 7.52 8.48 3.21
N SER A 158 7.44 9.37 2.22
CA SER A 158 7.60 8.92 0.83
C SER A 158 9.09 8.81 0.50
N GLN A 159 9.47 7.73 -0.18
CA GLN A 159 10.86 7.54 -0.63
C GLN A 159 11.33 8.69 -1.52
N LYS A 160 10.46 9.22 -2.39
CA LYS A 160 10.73 10.41 -3.20
C LYS A 160 11.13 11.61 -2.34
N THR A 161 10.36 11.90 -1.30
CA THR A 161 10.64 13.02 -0.38
C THR A 161 11.97 12.81 0.35
N VAL A 162 12.25 11.61 0.84
CA VAL A 162 13.52 11.33 1.52
C VAL A 162 14.70 11.48 0.56
N LYS A 163 14.60 10.94 -0.66
CA LYS A 163 15.62 11.09 -1.71
C LYS A 163 15.91 12.55 -2.04
N GLU A 164 14.87 13.35 -2.28
CA GLU A 164 15.01 14.79 -2.56
C GLU A 164 15.70 15.53 -1.40
N ARG A 165 15.36 15.18 -0.15
CA ARG A 165 15.94 15.82 1.03
C ARG A 165 17.39 15.41 1.26
N LEU A 166 17.74 14.14 1.05
CA LEU A 166 19.12 13.65 1.12
C LEU A 166 19.98 14.37 0.08
N GLN A 167 19.52 14.46 -1.16
CA GLN A 167 20.23 15.18 -2.22
C GLN A 167 20.47 16.66 -1.87
N LYS A 168 19.45 17.35 -1.32
CA LYS A 168 19.60 18.73 -0.87
C LYS A 168 20.67 18.88 0.22
N LEU A 169 20.66 18.02 1.23
CA LEU A 169 21.62 18.07 2.32
C LEU A 169 23.04 17.74 1.85
N ARG A 170 23.22 16.75 0.98
CA ARG A 170 24.53 16.40 0.41
C ARG A 170 25.12 17.51 -0.48
N ARG A 171 24.27 18.27 -1.18
CA ARG A 171 24.72 19.44 -1.97
C ARG A 171 25.31 20.55 -1.10
N LEU A 172 24.92 20.63 0.17
CA LEU A 172 25.54 21.51 1.17
C LEU A 172 26.81 20.92 1.79
N GLY A 173 27.32 19.79 1.28
CA GLY A 173 28.53 19.13 1.78
C GLY A 173 28.32 18.23 2.99
N LEU A 174 27.09 18.01 3.46
CA LEU A 174 26.85 17.10 4.59
C LEU A 174 27.10 15.64 4.19
N LYS A 175 28.12 15.04 4.81
CA LYS A 175 28.46 13.62 4.64
C LYS A 175 27.63 12.71 5.54
N GLU A 176 27.41 13.11 6.79
CA GLU A 176 26.61 12.36 7.76
C GLU A 176 25.24 13.02 7.94
N ILE A 177 24.18 12.34 7.50
CA ILE A 177 22.81 12.86 7.56
C ILE A 177 21.98 12.05 8.56
N ASN A 178 21.34 12.73 9.51
CA ASN A 178 20.45 12.06 10.46
C ASN A 178 19.09 11.74 9.81
N LEU A 179 18.64 10.47 9.87
CA LEU A 179 17.34 10.03 9.32
C LEU A 179 16.14 10.81 9.89
N ASN A 180 16.22 11.31 11.13
CA ASN A 180 15.16 12.14 11.68
C ASN A 180 15.04 13.48 10.95
N ALA A 181 16.13 14.06 10.44
CA ALA A 181 16.11 15.32 9.71
C ALA A 181 15.31 15.20 8.40
N VAL A 182 15.55 14.13 7.64
CA VAL A 182 14.84 13.88 6.39
C VAL A 182 13.40 13.37 6.58
N SER A 183 13.04 13.00 7.82
CA SER A 183 11.69 12.54 8.20
C SER A 183 10.82 13.63 8.83
N ARG A 184 11.31 14.88 8.93
CA ARG A 184 10.56 16.01 9.52
C ARG A 184 9.32 16.39 8.71
N SER A 185 8.42 17.17 9.34
CA SER A 185 7.36 17.85 8.61
C SER A 185 7.94 18.74 7.50
N LYS A 186 7.13 19.10 6.50
CA LYS A 186 7.57 20.01 5.41
C LYS A 186 8.06 21.36 5.98
N LYS A 187 7.35 21.90 6.97
CA LYS A 187 7.68 23.18 7.63
C LYS A 187 9.02 23.09 8.37
N ASP A 188 9.21 22.03 9.17
CA ASP A 188 10.40 21.91 10.01
C ASP A 188 11.64 21.54 9.20
N PHE A 189 11.48 20.76 8.12
CA PHE A 189 12.57 20.52 7.18
C PHE A 189 13.02 21.82 6.50
N LYS A 190 12.08 22.67 6.07
CA LYS A 190 12.42 23.96 5.44
C LYS A 190 13.21 24.86 6.40
N LYS A 191 12.76 24.97 7.66
CA LYS A 191 13.48 25.73 8.69
C LYS A 191 14.90 25.19 8.93
N TYR A 192 15.02 23.87 9.10
CA TYR A 192 16.30 23.20 9.30
C TYR A 192 17.26 23.40 8.12
N PHE A 193 16.75 23.26 6.90
CA PHE A 193 17.55 23.46 5.70
C PHE A 193 18.03 24.91 5.57
N ALA A 194 17.16 25.89 5.81
CA ALA A 194 17.53 27.31 5.76
C ALA A 194 18.61 27.67 6.79
N SER A 195 18.56 27.09 8.00
CA SER A 195 19.61 27.31 9.01
C SER A 195 20.96 26.71 8.63
N LEU A 196 20.98 25.65 7.83
CA LEU A 196 22.24 25.07 7.33
C LEU A 196 22.81 25.89 6.17
N GLU A 197 21.93 26.35 5.28
CA GLU A 197 22.31 27.18 4.14
C GLU A 197 22.93 28.50 4.58
N SER A 198 22.39 29.16 5.61
CA SER A 198 22.97 30.38 6.16
C SER A 198 24.38 30.18 6.74
N VAL A 199 24.65 29.02 7.34
CA VAL A 199 25.97 28.69 7.91
C VAL A 199 26.96 28.33 6.81
N SER A 200 26.51 27.66 5.75
CA SER A 200 27.36 27.27 4.62
C SER A 200 27.79 28.43 3.73
N ILE A 201 27.11 29.57 3.77
CA ILE A 201 27.45 30.79 3.01
C ILE A 201 28.48 31.66 3.76
N GLN A 202 28.64 31.44 5.07
CA GLN A 202 29.54 32.23 5.93
C GLN A 202 30.96 31.64 6.05
N ASN A 203 31.19 30.45 5.50
CA ASN A 203 32.50 29.78 5.41
C ASN A 203 32.92 29.66 3.95
#